data_AF-A0A5Q0L5K2-F1
#
_entry.id   AF-A0A5Q0L5K2-F1
#
_cell.length_a   1.000
_cell.length_b   1.000
_cell.length_c   1.000
_cell.angle_alpha   90.00
_cell.angle_beta   90.00
_cell.angle_gamma   90.00
#
_symmetry.space_group_name_H-M   'P 1'
#
loop_
_entity.id
_entity.type
_entity.pdbx_description
1 polymer ?
#
loop_
_entity_poly.entity_id
_entity_poly.type
_entity_poly.pdbx_seq_one_letter_code
_entity_poly.pdbx_strand_id
1 'polypeptide(L)'
;MPGDAIAEAYRKWALDHPGRYAESVRAPRPENDEYQAVTYEAVQILFDAVAGFGLTDERAIDAVRAVRTVIHGFVGLENDDAFHVERDPADSYRFVVDTLINGMRAEAAIGGPDTAPLHVRERA
;
A
#
# COMPACT_ATOMS: atom_id res chain seq x y z
N MET A 1 0.88 1.90 16.06
CA MET A 1 -0.56 1.70 15.70
C MET A 1 -0.62 0.59 14.65
N PRO A 2 -1.77 -0.06 14.37
CA PRO A 2 -1.83 -1.25 13.51
C PRO A 2 -1.24 -1.08 12.10
N GLY A 3 -1.29 0.13 11.54
CA GLY A 3 -0.73 0.44 10.20
C GLY A 3 0.81 0.34 10.12
N ASP A 4 1.51 0.65 11.21
CA ASP A 4 2.99 0.59 11.26
C ASP A 4 3.46 -0.86 11.17
N ALA A 5 2.74 -1.78 11.82
CA ALA A 5 3.08 -3.20 11.87
C ALA A 5 2.94 -3.89 10.50
N ILE A 6 1.95 -3.51 9.69
CA ILE A 6 1.76 -4.05 8.33
C ILE A 6 2.90 -3.61 7.42
N ALA A 7 3.26 -2.32 7.46
CA ALA A 7 4.36 -1.79 6.65
C ALA A 7 5.69 -2.45 7.02
N GLU A 8 6.01 -2.55 8.31
CA GLU A 8 7.23 -3.22 8.79
C GLU A 8 7.28 -4.70 8.38
N ALA A 9 6.18 -5.44 8.55
CA ALA A 9 6.08 -6.84 8.13
C ALA A 9 6.27 -6.99 6.62
N TYR A 10 5.71 -6.07 5.84
CA TYR A 10 5.86 -6.05 4.38
C TYR A 10 7.32 -5.85 3.98
N ARG A 11 7.98 -4.80 4.49
CA ARG A 11 9.40 -4.53 4.19
C ARG A 11 10.27 -5.71 4.58
N LYS A 12 10.08 -6.25 5.78
CA LYS A 12 10.83 -7.42 6.25
C LYS A 12 10.68 -8.60 5.30
N TRP A 13 9.45 -8.97 4.95
CA TRP A 13 9.20 -10.09 4.04
C TRP A 13 9.85 -9.89 2.68
N ALA A 14 9.79 -8.67 2.14
CA ALA A 14 10.32 -8.35 0.83
C ALA A 14 11.86 -8.38 0.78
N LEU A 15 12.53 -7.92 1.83
CA LEU A 15 13.99 -8.01 2.00
C LEU A 15 14.44 -9.46 2.24
N ASP A 16 13.67 -10.25 2.98
CA ASP A 16 13.96 -11.67 3.22
C ASP A 16 13.77 -12.54 1.96
N HIS A 17 12.98 -12.08 0.97
CA HIS A 17 12.61 -12.86 -0.22
C HIS A 17 12.62 -12.06 -1.54
N PRO A 18 13.74 -11.45 -1.96
CA PRO A 18 13.78 -10.48 -3.07
C PRO A 18 13.26 -11.05 -4.41
N GLY A 19 13.55 -12.31 -4.72
CA GLY A 19 13.05 -12.96 -5.95
C GLY A 19 11.54 -13.20 -5.95
N ARG A 20 10.96 -13.60 -4.80
CA ARG A 20 9.50 -13.77 -4.67
C ARG A 20 8.79 -12.44 -4.65
N TYR A 21 9.40 -11.46 -3.99
CA TYR A 21 8.91 -10.09 -3.97
C TYR A 21 8.83 -9.53 -5.40
N ALA A 22 9.88 -9.67 -6.21
CA ALA A 22 9.89 -9.20 -7.60
C ALA A 22 8.76 -9.83 -8.44
N GLU A 23 8.45 -11.12 -8.24
CA GLU A 23 7.31 -11.76 -8.89
C GLU A 23 5.96 -11.26 -8.37
N SER A 24 5.84 -10.98 -7.07
CA SER A 24 4.60 -10.48 -6.45
C SER A 24 4.19 -9.07 -6.91
N VAL A 25 5.15 -8.27 -7.41
CA VAL A 25 4.90 -6.94 -7.98
C VAL A 25 4.28 -7.05 -9.38
N ARG A 26 4.52 -8.16 -10.09
CA ARG A 26 4.01 -8.34 -11.45
C ARG A 26 2.51 -8.62 -11.43
N ALA A 27 1.81 -8.06 -12.40
CA ALA A 27 0.39 -8.33 -12.58
C ALA A 27 0.17 -9.85 -12.78
N PRO A 28 -0.80 -10.44 -12.07
CA PRO A 28 -1.25 -11.80 -12.31
C PRO A 28 -1.56 -12.06 -13.78
N ARG A 29 -1.15 -13.23 -14.28
CA ARG A 29 -1.61 -13.68 -15.60
C ARG A 29 -3.14 -13.83 -15.53
N PRO A 30 -3.90 -13.33 -16.51
CA PRO A 30 -5.37 -13.35 -16.47
C PRO A 30 -5.98 -14.76 -16.35
N GLU A 31 -5.22 -15.77 -16.74
CA GLU A 31 -5.65 -17.17 -16.88
C GLU A 31 -5.46 -18.01 -15.60
N ASN A 32 -5.03 -17.41 -14.49
CA ASN A 32 -4.74 -18.13 -13.24
C ASN A 32 -5.60 -17.61 -12.08
N ASP A 33 -6.79 -18.20 -11.93
CA ASP A 33 -7.79 -17.80 -10.92
C ASP A 33 -7.29 -17.92 -9.47
N GLU A 34 -6.47 -18.93 -9.18
CA GLU A 34 -5.88 -19.13 -7.85
C GLU A 34 -4.90 -17.99 -7.52
N TYR A 35 -4.07 -17.58 -8.48
CA TYR A 35 -3.13 -16.47 -8.29
C TYR A 35 -3.85 -15.12 -8.15
N GLN A 36 -4.98 -14.94 -8.86
CA GLN A 36 -5.84 -13.77 -8.72
C GLN A 36 -6.46 -13.70 -7.31
N ALA A 37 -6.99 -14.82 -6.80
CA ALA A 37 -7.61 -14.88 -5.49
C ALA A 37 -6.62 -14.51 -4.36
N VAL A 38 -5.43 -15.10 -4.37
CA VAL A 38 -4.38 -14.80 -3.37
C VAL A 38 -3.92 -13.34 -3.45
N THR A 39 -3.78 -12.80 -4.67
CA THR A 39 -3.41 -11.39 -4.85
C THR A 39 -4.50 -10.46 -4.32
N TYR A 40 -5.77 -10.81 -4.52
CA TYR A 40 -6.90 -10.05 -4.01
C TYR A 40 -6.94 -10.06 -2.47
N GLU A 41 -6.76 -11.20 -1.83
CA GLU A 41 -6.71 -11.30 -0.36
C GLU A 41 -5.60 -10.43 0.24
N ALA A 42 -4.40 -10.44 -0.36
CA ALA A 42 -3.29 -9.61 0.09
C ALA A 42 -3.60 -8.10 -0.03
N VAL A 43 -4.30 -7.69 -1.09
CA VAL A 43 -4.73 -6.30 -1.28
C VAL A 43 -5.87 -5.95 -0.32
N GLN A 44 -6.76 -6.90 0.01
CA GLN A 44 -7.85 -6.68 0.95
C GLN A 44 -7.36 -6.30 2.34
N ILE A 45 -6.24 -6.88 2.81
CA ILE A 45 -5.60 -6.47 4.09
C ILE A 45 -5.25 -4.97 4.09
N LEU A 46 -4.82 -4.41 2.95
CA LEU A 46 -4.52 -2.99 2.84
C LEU A 46 -5.80 -2.15 2.85
N PHE A 47 -6.88 -2.62 2.20
CA PHE A 47 -8.19 -1.97 2.28
C PHE A 47 -8.71 -1.93 3.71
N ASP A 48 -8.60 -3.03 4.46
CA ASP A 48 -9.04 -3.11 5.85
C ASP A 48 -8.23 -2.14 6.74
N ALA A 49 -6.92 -2.03 6.50
CA ALA A 49 -6.06 -1.09 7.21
C ALA A 49 -6.43 0.38 6.91
N VAL A 50 -6.72 0.70 5.64
CA VAL A 50 -7.13 2.05 5.20
C VAL A 50 -8.52 2.41 5.72
N ALA A 51 -9.45 1.45 5.78
CA ALA A 51 -10.78 1.64 6.34
C ALA A 51 -10.74 2.07 7.82
N GLY A 52 -9.72 1.66 8.57
CA GLY A 52 -9.46 2.13 9.94
C GLY A 52 -9.21 3.64 10.07
N PHE A 53 -8.90 4.33 8.98
CA PHE A 53 -8.78 5.80 8.93
C PHE A 53 -10.09 6.50 8.56
N GLY A 54 -11.16 5.76 8.23
CA GLY A 54 -12.43 6.32 7.75
C GLY A 54 -12.46 6.67 6.26
N LEU A 55 -11.42 6.27 5.50
CA LEU A 55 -11.37 6.45 4.05
C LEU A 55 -12.20 5.35 3.37
N THR A 56 -13.12 5.75 2.49
CA THR A 56 -14.05 4.87 1.77
C THR A 56 -14.08 5.19 0.28
N ASP A 57 -14.75 4.36 -0.52
CA ASP A 57 -14.93 4.53 -1.97
C ASP A 57 -13.62 4.81 -2.73
N GLU A 58 -13.63 5.82 -3.62
CA GLU A 58 -12.47 6.21 -4.43
C GLU A 58 -11.27 6.62 -3.55
N ARG A 59 -11.52 7.21 -2.38
CA ARG A 59 -10.45 7.60 -1.45
C ARG A 59 -9.76 6.38 -0.84
N ALA A 60 -10.48 5.30 -0.57
CA ALA A 60 -9.87 4.06 -0.13
C ALA A 60 -8.98 3.45 -1.23
N ILE A 61 -9.45 3.48 -2.49
CA ILE A 61 -8.67 3.00 -3.65
C ILE A 61 -7.38 3.79 -3.79
N ASP A 62 -7.46 5.12 -3.74
CA ASP A 62 -6.30 6.01 -3.85
C ASP A 62 -5.31 5.81 -2.70
N ALA A 63 -5.79 5.67 -1.47
CA ALA A 63 -4.96 5.41 -0.31
C ALA A 63 -4.23 4.06 -0.40
N VAL A 64 -4.93 2.98 -0.79
CA VAL A 64 -4.30 1.67 -1.00
C VAL A 64 -3.24 1.74 -2.10
N ARG A 65 -3.52 2.43 -3.22
CA ARG A 65 -2.54 2.64 -4.29
C ARG A 65 -1.33 3.44 -3.83
N ALA A 66 -1.53 4.48 -3.02
CA ALA A 66 -0.44 5.27 -2.45
C ALA A 66 0.46 4.43 -1.55
N VAL A 67 -0.13 3.66 -0.62
CA VAL A 67 0.60 2.72 0.27
C VAL A 67 1.44 1.74 -0.54
N ARG A 68 0.83 1.06 -1.51
CA ARG A 68 1.56 0.10 -2.35
C ARG A 68 2.68 0.76 -3.13
N THR A 69 2.44 1.94 -3.72
CA THR A 69 3.45 2.66 -4.51
C THR A 69 4.67 3.02 -3.65
N VAL A 70 4.44 3.58 -2.48
CA VAL A 70 5.50 4.00 -1.54
C VAL A 70 6.31 2.80 -1.08
N ILE A 71 5.64 1.74 -0.61
CA ILE A 71 6.32 0.53 -0.13
C ILE A 71 7.12 -0.12 -1.27
N HIS A 72 6.50 -0.25 -2.45
CA HIS A 72 7.16 -0.90 -3.58
C HIS A 72 8.39 -0.13 -4.06
N GLY A 73 8.26 1.19 -4.19
CA GLY A 73 9.35 2.07 -4.59
C GLY A 73 10.49 2.06 -3.58
N PHE A 74 10.18 2.14 -2.28
CA PHE A 74 11.20 2.13 -1.24
C PHE A 74 11.99 0.81 -1.22
N VAL A 75 11.29 -0.33 -1.16
CA VAL A 75 11.93 -1.65 -1.12
C VAL A 75 12.67 -1.96 -2.41
N GLY A 76 12.16 -1.50 -3.57
CA GLY A 76 12.87 -1.65 -4.83
C GLY A 76 14.22 -0.93 -4.82
N LEU A 77 14.23 0.34 -4.40
CA LEU A 77 15.47 1.13 -4.26
C LEU A 77 16.42 0.52 -3.23
N GLU A 78 15.89 -0.01 -2.13
CA GLU A 78 16.68 -0.66 -1.09
C GLU A 78 17.33 -1.97 -1.58
N ASN A 79 16.58 -2.82 -2.28
CA ASN A 79 17.08 -4.06 -2.86
C ASN A 79 18.16 -3.82 -3.93
N ASP A 80 18.04 -2.72 -4.68
CA ASP A 80 19.00 -2.32 -5.71
C ASP A 80 20.21 -1.56 -5.15
N ASP A 81 20.38 -1.50 -3.82
CA ASP A 81 21.46 -0.79 -3.11
C ASP A 81 21.57 0.70 -3.49
N ALA A 82 20.44 1.34 -3.83
CA ALA A 82 20.41 2.69 -4.38
C ALA A 82 20.57 3.81 -3.33
N PHE A 83 20.69 3.47 -2.04
CA PHE A 83 20.81 4.43 -0.94
C PHE A 83 22.27 4.64 -0.54
N HIS A 84 22.96 5.59 -1.17
CA HIS A 84 24.40 5.80 -0.99
C HIS A 84 24.78 6.82 0.11
N VAL A 85 23.79 7.34 0.86
CA VAL A 85 24.01 8.32 1.94
C VAL A 85 24.01 7.60 3.29
N GLU A 86 24.88 8.01 4.21
CA GLU A 86 25.02 7.40 5.54
C GLU A 86 23.79 7.67 6.44
N ARG A 87 22.75 6.86 6.26
CA ARG A 87 21.53 6.81 7.07
C ARG A 87 20.94 5.40 6.99
N ASP A 88 20.48 4.87 8.12
CA ASP A 88 19.80 3.57 8.14
C ASP A 88 18.52 3.60 7.27
N PRO A 89 18.40 2.74 6.25
CA PRO A 89 17.17 2.61 5.47
C PRO A 89 15.93 2.35 6.31
N ALA A 90 16.04 1.67 7.46
CA ALA A 90 14.92 1.44 8.37
C ALA A 90 14.36 2.75 8.94
N ASP A 91 15.20 3.74 9.22
CA ASP A 91 14.76 5.06 9.69
C ASP A 91 14.04 5.84 8.58
N SER A 92 14.54 5.76 7.36
CA SER A 92 13.89 6.38 6.20
C SER A 92 12.56 5.70 5.84
N TYR A 93 12.49 4.38 6.04
CA TYR A 93 11.25 3.63 5.86
C TYR A 93 10.17 4.04 6.86
N ARG A 94 10.52 4.11 8.15
CA ARG A 94 9.59 4.61 9.19
C ARG A 94 9.12 6.01 8.88
N PHE A 95 10.04 6.90 8.49
CA PHE A 95 9.69 8.28 8.12
C PHE A 95 8.65 8.34 6.99
N VAL A 96 8.81 7.56 5.92
CA VAL A 96 7.87 7.60 4.78
C VAL A 96 6.52 6.97 5.14
N VAL A 97 6.51 5.91 5.94
CA VAL A 97 5.29 5.27 6.45
C VAL A 97 4.51 6.23 7.36
N ASP A 98 5.18 6.86 8.32
CA ASP A 98 4.57 7.84 9.23
C ASP A 98 4.00 9.04 8.45
N THR A 99 4.74 9.51 7.44
CA THR A 99 4.28 10.60 6.56
C THR A 99 3.00 10.22 5.84
N LEU A 100 2.93 9.01 5.29
CA LEU A 100 1.75 8.52 4.58
C LEU A 100 0.56 8.35 5.53
N ILE A 101 0.77 7.78 6.72
CA ILE A 101 -0.25 7.63 7.76
C ILE A 101 -0.82 8.98 8.18
N ASN A 102 0.04 9.97 8.39
CA ASN A 102 -0.39 11.32 8.74
C ASN A 102 -1.16 12.00 7.59
N GLY A 103 -0.74 11.78 6.34
CA GLY A 103 -1.48 12.23 5.16
C GLY A 103 -2.89 11.62 5.08
N MET A 104 -3.02 10.30 5.30
CA MET A 104 -4.32 9.62 5.32
C MET A 104 -5.24 10.15 6.42
N ARG A 105 -4.70 10.42 7.62
CA ARG A 105 -5.46 11.06 8.71
C ARG A 105 -5.96 12.46 8.33
N ALA A 106 -5.11 13.24 7.66
CA ALA A 106 -5.49 14.58 7.20
C ALA A 106 -6.58 14.52 6.13
N GLU A 107 -6.45 13.65 5.13
CA GLU A 107 -7.47 13.45 4.09
C GLU A 107 -8.82 13.01 4.69
N ALA A 108 -8.79 12.08 5.66
CA ALA A 108 -9.99 11.64 6.36
C ALA A 108 -10.68 12.78 7.14
N ALA A 109 -9.90 13.72 7.70
CA ALA A 109 -10.43 14.88 8.40
C ALA A 109 -11.06 15.92 7.44
N ILE A 110 -10.60 15.97 6.19
CA ILE A 110 -11.15 16.85 5.14
C ILE A 110 -12.45 16.25 4.57
N GLY A 111 -12.52 14.93 4.42
CA GLY A 111 -13.65 14.20 3.84
C GLY A 111 -14.79 13.84 4.81
N GLY A 112 -15.20 14.75 5.71
CA GLY A 112 -16.35 14.52 6.62
C GLY A 112 -17.63 14.02 5.91
N PRO A 113 -18.62 13.48 6.65
CA PRO A 113 -19.59 12.43 6.24
C PRO A 113 -20.56 12.73 5.07
N ASP A 114 -20.36 13.82 4.33
CA ASP A 114 -21.24 14.29 3.26
C ASP A 114 -20.49 14.40 1.91
N THR A 115 -19.84 13.31 1.50
CA THR A 115 -19.46 13.15 0.08
C THR A 115 -20.39 12.10 -0.50
N ALA A 116 -21.47 12.58 -1.13
CA ALA A 116 -22.51 11.79 -1.75
C ALA A 116 -21.94 10.67 -2.66
N PRO A 117 -22.57 9.47 -2.68
CA PRO A 117 -22.10 8.35 -3.46
C PRO A 117 -22.13 8.68 -4.96
N LEU A 118 -21.00 8.44 -5.64
CA LEU A 118 -20.94 8.53 -7.10
C LEU A 118 -21.75 7.40 -7.71
N HIS A 119 -22.79 7.75 -8.45
CA HIS A 119 -23.54 6.83 -9.30
C HIS A 119 -22.59 6.22 -10.35
N VAL A 120 -22.42 4.90 -10.30
CA VAL A 120 -21.78 4.13 -11.36
C VAL A 120 -22.54 4.39 -12.66
N ARG A 121 -21.91 5.05 -13.62
CA ARG A 121 -22.42 5.06 -15.00
C ARG A 121 -22.08 3.72 -15.64
N GLU A 122 -23.10 2.91 -15.87
CA GLU A 122 -23.01 1.73 -16.74
C GLU A 122 -22.47 2.17 -18.12
N ARG A 123 -21.43 1.48 -18.60
CA ARG A 123 -20.94 1.68 -19.97
C ARG A 123 -21.88 0.95 -20.93
N ALA A 124 -22.36 1.69 -21.93
CA ALA A 124 -23.05 1.18 -23.11
C ALA A 124 -22.13 0.34 -24.00
#